data_AF-A0A074KS06-F1
#
_entry.id   AF-A0A074KS06-F1
#
_cell.length_a   1.000
_cell.length_b   1.000
_cell.length_c   1.000
_cell.angle_alpha   90.00
_cell.angle_beta   90.00
_cell.angle_gamma   90.00
#
_symmetry.space_group_name_H-M   'P 1'
#
loop_
_entity.id
_entity.type
_entity.pdbx_description
1 polymer ?
#
loop_
_entity_poly.entity_id
_entity_poly.type
_entity_poly.pdbx_seq_one_letter_code
_entity_poly.pdbx_strand_id
1 'polypeptide(L)'
;MMTENQIEFLRLHIIEQENYENIAEMLAVDRSTLSAWYEELKEERLAIAAIRNLWGRKKIKMEFSDFYKWYNSQDRNCLYCEITENEIKELIDTGRLQTKRLATRGKKLELDRKQPDLEYDDFNNLALACYWCNNAKTDTFSEEEFFKVGKVFKDIWKQRLAENKI
;
A
#
# COMPACT_ATOMS: atom_id res chain seq x y z
N MET A 1 8.71 19.69 -3.47
CA MET A 1 8.00 19.55 -2.18
C MET A 1 6.66 20.21 -2.35
N MET A 2 5.57 19.53 -1.95
CA MET A 2 4.22 20.11 -2.02
C MET A 2 4.06 21.22 -0.98
N THR A 3 3.26 22.22 -1.30
CA THR A 3 2.81 23.23 -0.32
C THR A 3 1.70 22.67 0.57
N GLU A 4 1.44 23.32 1.70
CA GLU A 4 0.32 22.97 2.58
C GLU A 4 -1.03 22.99 1.82
N ASN A 5 -1.25 24.02 0.99
CA ASN A 5 -2.48 24.11 0.20
C ASN A 5 -2.58 23.00 -0.87
N GLN A 6 -1.46 22.55 -1.45
CA GLN A 6 -1.47 21.43 -2.40
C GLN A 6 -1.79 20.11 -1.70
N ILE A 7 -1.26 19.88 -0.49
CA ILE A 7 -1.60 18.72 0.34
C ILE A 7 -3.10 18.74 0.67
N GLU A 8 -3.61 19.91 1.07
CA GLU A 8 -5.00 20.07 1.45
C GLU A 8 -5.95 19.94 0.26
N PHE A 9 -5.56 20.44 -0.92
CA PHE A 9 -6.28 20.20 -2.16
C PHE A 9 -6.39 18.70 -2.48
N LEU A 10 -5.31 17.93 -2.36
CA LEU A 10 -5.36 16.48 -2.56
C LEU A 10 -6.29 15.79 -1.57
N ARG A 11 -6.28 16.22 -0.30
CA ARG A 11 -7.21 15.71 0.72
C ARG A 11 -8.66 15.98 0.34
N LEU A 12 -9.03 17.25 0.16
CA LEU A 12 -10.39 17.64 -0.11
C LEU A 12 -10.91 17.06 -1.42
N HIS A 13 -10.14 17.20 -2.51
CA HIS A 13 -10.62 16.81 -3.83
C HIS A 13 -10.51 15.30 -4.09
N ILE A 14 -9.35 14.69 -3.80
CA ILE A 14 -9.07 13.32 -4.23
C ILE A 14 -9.48 12.29 -3.18
N ILE A 15 -9.40 12.64 -1.89
CA ILE A 15 -9.75 11.73 -0.78
C ILE A 15 -11.22 11.90 -0.39
N GLU A 16 -11.65 13.13 -0.17
CA GLU A 16 -13.00 13.44 0.34
C GLU A 16 -14.03 13.75 -0.76
N GLN A 17 -13.58 13.88 -2.02
CA GLN A 17 -14.44 14.12 -3.19
C GLN A 17 -15.25 15.42 -3.12
N GLU A 18 -14.71 16.44 -2.46
CA GLU A 18 -15.30 17.78 -2.46
C GLU A 18 -15.22 18.43 -3.85
N ASN A 19 -16.18 19.31 -4.11
CA ASN A 19 -16.27 20.04 -5.37
C ASN A 19 -15.31 21.24 -5.40
N TYR A 20 -14.94 21.68 -6.61
CA TYR A 20 -13.94 22.74 -6.80
C TYR A 20 -14.37 24.09 -6.23
N GLU A 21 -15.67 24.38 -6.25
CA GLU A 21 -16.23 25.62 -5.72
C GLU A 21 -15.96 25.73 -4.21
N ASN A 22 -16.34 24.70 -3.44
CA ASN A 22 -16.10 24.63 -2.00
C ASN A 22 -14.60 24.68 -1.68
N ILE A 23 -13.77 23.95 -2.43
CA ILE A 23 -12.33 23.88 -2.16
C ILE A 23 -11.65 25.24 -2.42
N ALA A 24 -12.03 25.92 -3.50
CA ALA A 24 -11.50 27.23 -3.84
C ALA A 24 -11.80 28.25 -2.73
N GLU A 25 -13.03 28.20 -2.19
CA GLU A 25 -13.43 29.02 -1.04
C GLU A 25 -12.65 28.65 0.23
N MET A 26 -12.57 27.37 0.59
CA MET A 26 -11.88 26.89 1.80
C MET A 26 -10.39 27.23 1.81
N LEU A 27 -9.73 27.17 0.65
CA LEU A 27 -8.30 27.44 0.50
C LEU A 27 -7.99 28.90 0.14
N ALA A 28 -9.02 29.73 -0.07
CA ALA A 28 -8.91 31.10 -0.53
C ALA A 28 -8.03 31.25 -1.80
N VAL A 29 -8.27 30.38 -2.79
CA VAL A 29 -7.57 30.40 -4.09
C VAL A 29 -8.56 30.39 -5.25
N ASP A 30 -8.10 30.83 -6.43
CA ASP A 30 -8.91 30.76 -7.63
C ASP A 30 -9.08 29.32 -8.13
N ARG A 31 -10.21 29.04 -8.78
CA ARG A 31 -10.45 27.71 -9.41
C ARG A 31 -9.38 27.34 -10.43
N SER A 32 -8.79 28.32 -11.12
CA SER A 32 -7.69 28.10 -12.07
C SER A 32 -6.45 27.55 -11.38
N THR A 33 -6.17 27.96 -10.13
CA THR A 33 -5.09 27.42 -9.31
C THR A 33 -5.31 25.95 -9.01
N LEU A 34 -6.55 25.56 -8.66
CA LEU A 34 -6.89 24.14 -8.42
C LEU A 34 -6.70 23.29 -9.68
N SER A 35 -7.10 23.81 -10.85
CA SER A 35 -6.88 23.14 -12.13
C SER A 35 -5.40 22.97 -12.46
N ALA A 36 -4.56 23.98 -12.17
CA ALA A 36 -3.12 23.86 -12.33
C ALA A 36 -2.55 22.78 -11.39
N TRP A 37 -2.93 22.79 -10.10
CA TRP A 37 -2.49 21.78 -9.14
C TRP A 37 -2.94 20.37 -9.53
N TYR A 38 -4.11 20.20 -10.13
CA TYR A 38 -4.54 18.90 -10.61
C TYR A 38 -3.57 18.33 -11.66
N GLU A 39 -3.08 19.16 -12.59
CA GLU A 39 -2.10 18.72 -13.58
C GLU A 39 -0.70 18.53 -12.99
N GLU A 40 -0.27 19.44 -12.11
CA GLU A 40 1.03 19.40 -11.45
C GLU A 40 1.20 18.17 -10.54
N LEU A 41 0.15 17.83 -9.77
CA LEU A 41 0.19 16.77 -8.75
C LEU A 41 -0.22 15.40 -9.31
N LYS A 42 0.03 15.16 -10.59
CA LYS A 42 -0.41 13.94 -11.29
C LYS A 42 0.09 12.67 -10.61
N GLU A 43 1.35 12.63 -10.18
CA GLU A 43 1.94 11.43 -9.57
C GLU A 43 1.31 11.12 -8.21
N GLU A 44 1.10 12.15 -7.39
CA GLU A 44 0.42 12.04 -6.09
C GLU A 44 -1.03 11.59 -6.25
N ARG A 45 -1.75 12.16 -7.23
CA ARG A 45 -3.11 11.72 -7.57
C ARG A 45 -3.15 10.26 -7.99
N LEU A 46 -2.21 9.82 -8.83
CA LEU A 46 -2.13 8.42 -9.26
C LEU A 46 -1.82 7.48 -8.08
N ALA A 47 -0.98 7.91 -7.13
CA ALA A 47 -0.71 7.16 -5.91
C ALA A 47 -1.98 7.00 -5.05
N ILE A 48 -2.73 8.09 -4.82
CA ILE A 48 -4.01 8.03 -4.08
C ILE A 48 -5.03 7.16 -4.82
N ALA A 49 -5.13 7.29 -6.15
CA ALA A 49 -6.03 6.50 -6.97
C ALA A 49 -5.71 4.99 -6.90
N ALA A 50 -4.43 4.61 -6.82
CA ALA A 50 -4.04 3.21 -6.63
C ALA A 50 -4.57 2.64 -5.29
N ILE A 51 -4.53 3.43 -4.21
CA ILE A 51 -5.09 3.06 -2.90
C ILE A 51 -6.62 2.97 -2.99
N ARG A 52 -7.28 3.91 -3.68
CA ARG A 52 -8.74 3.88 -3.92
C ARG A 52 -9.17 2.66 -4.72
N ASN A 53 -8.40 2.26 -5.72
CA ASN A 53 -8.63 1.04 -6.48
C ASN A 53 -8.46 -0.22 -5.61
N LEU A 54 -7.50 -0.24 -4.69
CA LEU A 54 -7.36 -1.32 -3.72
C LEU A 54 -8.58 -1.40 -2.80
N TRP A 55 -9.01 -0.26 -2.23
CA TRP A 55 -10.20 -0.13 -1.38
C TRP A 55 -11.46 -0.66 -2.09
N GLY A 56 -11.74 -0.17 -3.31
CA GLY A 56 -12.90 -0.58 -4.09
C GLY A 56 -12.85 -2.05 -4.52
N ARG A 57 -11.69 -2.55 -4.96
CA ARG A 57 -11.51 -3.97 -5.35
C ARG A 57 -11.75 -4.92 -4.17
N LYS A 58 -11.37 -4.51 -2.96
CA LYS A 58 -11.57 -5.29 -1.73
C LYS A 58 -12.98 -5.12 -1.15
N LYS A 59 -13.81 -4.24 -1.73
CA LYS A 59 -15.18 -3.96 -1.31
C LYS A 59 -15.27 -3.54 0.16
N ILE A 60 -14.28 -2.78 0.63
CA ILE A 60 -14.27 -2.19 1.97
C ILE A 60 -15.43 -1.20 2.04
N LYS A 61 -16.26 -1.32 3.08
CA LYS A 61 -17.44 -0.49 3.33
C LYS A 61 -17.12 0.76 4.14
N MET A 62 -16.09 0.72 4.98
CA MET A 62 -15.60 1.93 5.65
C MET A 62 -15.21 3.01 4.64
N GLU A 63 -15.32 4.27 5.08
CA GLU A 63 -14.99 5.43 4.26
C GLU A 63 -13.57 5.36 3.71
N PHE A 64 -13.40 5.81 2.47
CA PHE A 64 -12.09 5.78 1.83
C PHE A 64 -11.07 6.66 2.57
N SER A 65 -11.50 7.77 3.16
CA SER A 65 -10.64 8.66 3.94
C SER A 65 -10.01 7.94 5.14
N ASP A 66 -10.80 7.11 5.84
CA ASP A 66 -10.33 6.33 6.98
C ASP A 66 -9.38 5.21 6.53
N PHE A 67 -9.74 4.50 5.45
CA PHE A 67 -8.84 3.50 4.86
C PHE A 67 -7.53 4.10 4.36
N TYR A 68 -7.58 5.28 3.74
CA TYR A 68 -6.41 5.98 3.25
C TYR A 68 -5.47 6.39 4.39
N LYS A 69 -6.02 6.93 5.48
CA LYS A 69 -5.26 7.27 6.69
C LYS A 69 -4.61 6.00 7.28
N TRP A 70 -5.38 4.94 7.46
CA TRP A 70 -4.86 3.66 7.94
C TRP A 70 -3.75 3.10 7.04
N TYR A 71 -3.97 3.07 5.72
CA TYR A 71 -3.02 2.50 4.77
C TYR A 71 -1.67 3.22 4.78
N ASN A 72 -1.69 4.56 4.88
CA ASN A 72 -0.47 5.37 4.93
C ASN A 72 0.20 5.40 6.31
N SER A 73 -0.52 5.03 7.38
CA SER A 73 0.10 4.87 8.70
C SER A 73 0.83 3.53 8.85
N GLN A 74 0.69 2.61 7.90
CA GLN A 74 1.38 1.31 7.96
C GLN A 74 2.83 1.43 7.50
N ASP A 75 3.73 0.76 8.22
CA ASP A 75 5.10 0.56 7.74
C ASP A 75 5.10 -0.17 6.40
N ARG A 76 5.97 0.25 5.48
CA ARG A 76 6.07 -0.31 4.13
C ARG A 76 6.92 -1.59 4.09
N ASN A 77 6.63 -2.51 5.01
CA ASN A 77 7.24 -3.83 5.12
C ASN A 77 6.18 -4.93 5.29
N CYS A 78 6.57 -6.17 5.04
CA CYS A 78 5.72 -7.32 5.30
C CYS A 78 5.60 -7.57 6.81
N LEU A 79 4.38 -7.68 7.35
CA LEU A 79 4.14 -8.01 8.75
C LEU A 79 4.91 -9.27 9.22
N TYR A 80 4.97 -10.31 8.39
CA TYR A 80 5.48 -11.62 8.80
C TYR A 80 6.99 -11.79 8.62
N CYS A 81 7.56 -11.25 7.54
CA CYS A 81 8.99 -11.44 7.22
C CYS A 81 9.78 -10.14 7.11
N GLU A 82 9.15 -8.99 7.35
CA GLU A 82 9.73 -7.65 7.37
C GLU A 82 10.40 -7.18 6.06
N ILE A 83 10.31 -7.95 4.97
CA ILE A 83 10.83 -7.51 3.68
C ILE A 83 10.07 -6.28 3.17
N THR A 84 10.81 -5.31 2.66
CA THR A 84 10.30 -4.06 2.08
C THR A 84 10.06 -4.20 0.57
N GLU A 85 9.26 -3.30 -0.01
CA GLU A 85 9.06 -3.23 -1.46
C GLU A 85 10.37 -2.92 -2.22
N ASN A 86 11.29 -2.18 -1.59
CA ASN A 86 12.61 -1.88 -2.15
C ASN A 86 13.51 -3.12 -2.19
N GLU A 87 13.56 -3.91 -1.12
CA GLU A 87 14.32 -5.17 -1.10
C GLU A 87 13.73 -6.20 -2.07
N ILE A 88 12.40 -6.28 -2.18
CA ILE A 88 11.73 -7.09 -3.20
C ILE A 88 12.21 -6.67 -4.60
N LYS A 89 12.22 -5.36 -4.89
CA LYS A 89 12.67 -4.82 -6.17
C LYS A 89 14.14 -5.18 -6.42
N GLU A 90 15.02 -5.00 -5.44
CA GLU A 90 16.43 -5.35 -5.55
C GLU A 90 16.63 -6.82 -5.87
N LEU A 91 15.95 -7.72 -5.13
CA LEU A 91 16.05 -9.16 -5.36
C LEU A 91 15.56 -9.55 -6.76
N ILE A 92 14.52 -8.90 -7.29
CA ILE A 92 14.03 -9.13 -8.66
C ILE A 92 15.06 -8.63 -9.68
N ASP A 93 15.52 -7.39 -9.55
CA ASP A 93 16.44 -6.75 -10.50
C ASP A 93 17.80 -7.46 -10.56
N THR A 94 18.22 -8.07 -9.45
CA THR A 94 19.45 -8.86 -9.35
C THR A 94 19.26 -10.33 -9.71
N GLY A 95 18.04 -10.76 -10.06
CA GLY A 95 17.74 -12.12 -10.46
C GLY A 95 17.67 -13.14 -9.31
N ARG A 96 17.85 -12.70 -8.06
CA ARG A 96 17.83 -13.53 -6.84
C ARG A 96 16.42 -13.89 -6.36
N LEU A 97 15.40 -13.30 -6.99
CA LEU A 97 13.99 -13.61 -6.78
C LEU A 97 13.23 -13.66 -8.10
N GLN A 98 12.66 -14.83 -8.38
CA GLN A 98 11.87 -15.07 -9.59
C GLN A 98 10.56 -15.75 -9.20
N THR A 99 9.48 -15.40 -9.90
CA THR A 99 8.21 -16.13 -9.82
C THR A 99 7.42 -15.96 -11.11
N LYS A 100 6.66 -17.00 -11.48
CA LYS A 100 5.72 -16.95 -12.61
C LYS A 100 4.62 -15.90 -12.43
N ARG A 101 4.48 -15.35 -11.22
CA ARG A 101 3.47 -14.34 -10.87
C ARG A 101 3.95 -12.89 -10.97
N LEU A 102 5.22 -12.61 -11.30
CA LEU A 102 5.74 -11.23 -11.31
C LEU A 102 5.00 -10.26 -12.26
N ALA A 103 4.27 -10.78 -13.24
CA ALA A 103 3.40 -9.99 -14.11
C ALA A 103 2.18 -9.41 -13.36
N THR A 104 1.71 -10.06 -12.28
CA THR A 104 0.45 -9.72 -11.60
C THR A 104 0.57 -9.52 -10.09
N ARG A 105 1.55 -10.14 -9.43
CA ARG A 105 1.75 -10.12 -7.97
C ARG A 105 3.24 -10.13 -7.61
N GLY A 106 3.54 -9.83 -6.34
CA GLY A 106 4.87 -10.01 -5.75
C GLY A 106 5.87 -8.87 -5.94
N LYS A 107 5.52 -7.81 -6.69
CA LYS A 107 6.34 -6.58 -6.76
C LYS A 107 6.01 -5.56 -5.66
N LYS A 108 4.80 -5.66 -5.11
CA LYS A 108 4.26 -4.75 -4.09
C LYS A 108 3.72 -5.56 -2.92
N LEU A 109 3.65 -4.94 -1.75
CA LEU A 109 2.95 -5.50 -0.60
C LEU A 109 1.44 -5.57 -0.91
N GLU A 110 0.80 -6.57 -0.34
CA GLU A 110 -0.61 -6.86 -0.53
C GLU A 110 -1.34 -6.76 0.81
N LEU A 111 -2.63 -6.49 0.73
CA LEU A 111 -3.50 -6.51 1.90
C LEU A 111 -3.76 -7.97 2.31
N ASP A 112 -3.39 -8.30 3.53
CA ASP A 112 -3.66 -9.57 4.21
C ASP A 112 -4.71 -9.40 5.30
N ARG A 113 -5.41 -10.49 5.60
CA ARG A 113 -6.29 -10.61 6.77
C ARG A 113 -5.62 -11.56 7.75
N LYS A 114 -5.30 -11.06 8.95
CA LYS A 114 -4.66 -11.84 10.02
C LYS A 114 -5.53 -13.06 10.37
N GLN A 115 -6.82 -12.82 10.52
CA GLN A 115 -7.90 -13.80 10.64
C GLN A 115 -8.66 -13.89 9.30
N PRO A 116 -8.53 -15.01 8.56
CA PRO A 116 -9.10 -15.16 7.21
C PRO A 116 -10.62 -15.21 7.13
N ASP A 117 -11.29 -15.52 8.24
CA ASP A 117 -12.74 -15.61 8.39
C ASP A 117 -13.41 -14.25 8.65
N LEU A 118 -12.65 -13.26 9.12
CA LEU A 118 -13.13 -11.90 9.30
C LEU A 118 -13.12 -11.09 7.98
N GLU A 119 -13.97 -10.06 7.95
CA GLU A 119 -14.12 -9.16 6.79
C GLU A 119 -12.94 -8.19 6.65
N TYR A 120 -12.85 -7.50 5.51
CA TYR A 120 -11.88 -6.40 5.30
C TYR A 120 -12.28 -5.11 6.04
N ASP A 121 -13.45 -5.09 6.69
CA ASP A 121 -13.98 -3.93 7.39
C ASP A 121 -13.46 -3.77 8.84
N ASP A 122 -12.46 -4.57 9.25
CA ASP A 122 -11.76 -4.42 10.53
C ASP A 122 -10.28 -4.10 10.31
N PHE A 123 -9.89 -2.84 10.50
CA PHE A 123 -8.51 -2.40 10.36
C PHE A 123 -7.52 -3.08 11.32
N ASN A 124 -7.98 -3.60 12.46
CA ASN A 124 -7.11 -4.35 13.37
C ASN A 124 -6.76 -5.73 12.79
N ASN A 125 -7.64 -6.28 11.96
CA ASN A 125 -7.45 -7.54 11.26
C ASN A 125 -6.67 -7.40 9.94
N LEU A 126 -6.43 -6.18 9.46
CA LEU A 126 -5.68 -5.95 8.24
C LEU A 126 -4.19 -5.80 8.49
N ALA A 127 -3.40 -6.24 7.51
CA ALA A 127 -1.96 -6.06 7.50
C ALA A 127 -1.42 -5.92 6.07
N LEU A 128 -0.22 -5.36 5.94
CA LEU A 128 0.56 -5.47 4.71
C LEU A 128 1.43 -6.71 4.77
N ALA A 129 1.37 -7.53 3.73
CA ALA A 129 2.19 -8.73 3.60
C ALA A 129 2.77 -8.85 2.19
N CYS A 130 3.99 -9.37 2.06
CA CYS A 130 4.52 -9.71 0.75
C CYS A 130 3.75 -10.89 0.15
N TYR A 131 3.78 -11.01 -1.18
CA TYR A 131 3.11 -12.08 -1.91
C TYR A 131 3.45 -13.48 -1.37
N TRP A 132 4.72 -13.75 -1.07
CA TRP A 132 5.16 -15.06 -0.61
C TRP A 132 4.59 -15.42 0.76
N CYS A 133 4.60 -14.48 1.70
CA CYS A 133 4.00 -14.69 3.02
C CYS A 133 2.49 -14.85 2.92
N ASN A 134 1.79 -13.93 2.27
CA ASN A 134 0.33 -13.98 2.14
C ASN A 134 -0.12 -15.30 1.45
N ASN A 135 0.54 -15.68 0.36
CA ASN A 135 0.21 -16.90 -0.36
C ASN A 135 0.56 -18.19 0.41
N ALA A 136 1.59 -18.18 1.27
CA ALA A 136 1.96 -19.35 2.07
C ALA A 136 1.15 -19.45 3.37
N LYS A 137 0.69 -18.31 3.94
CA LYS A 137 -0.20 -18.29 5.09
C LYS A 137 -1.54 -18.93 4.77
N THR A 138 -2.07 -18.62 3.59
CA THR A 138 -3.40 -19.07 3.15
C THR A 138 -4.47 -18.67 4.18
N ASP A 139 -5.61 -19.37 4.15
CA ASP A 139 -6.62 -19.35 5.21
C ASP A 139 -6.36 -20.40 6.32
N THR A 140 -5.28 -21.18 6.21
CA THR A 140 -4.99 -22.32 7.10
C THR A 140 -4.28 -21.91 8.39
N PHE A 141 -3.27 -21.03 8.31
CA PHE A 141 -2.45 -20.70 9.48
C PHE A 141 -2.97 -19.45 10.19
N SER A 142 -2.99 -19.51 11.53
CA SER A 142 -3.15 -18.32 12.36
C SER A 142 -1.99 -17.34 12.16
N GLU A 143 -2.20 -16.09 12.54
CA GLU A 143 -1.14 -15.07 12.56
C GLU A 143 0.07 -15.54 13.39
N GLU A 144 -0.16 -16.06 14.60
CA GLU A 144 0.90 -16.51 15.51
C GLU A 144 1.72 -17.68 14.94
N GLU A 145 1.05 -18.68 14.37
CA GLU A 145 1.74 -19.80 13.71
C GLU A 145 2.57 -19.30 12.54
N PHE A 146 2.01 -18.39 11.74
CA PHE A 146 2.66 -17.94 10.54
C PHE A 146 3.83 -16.98 10.81
N PHE A 147 3.85 -16.25 11.93
CA PHE A 147 5.02 -15.49 12.36
C PHE A 147 6.28 -16.37 12.49
N LYS A 148 6.13 -17.63 12.92
CA LYS A 148 7.25 -18.58 13.01
C LYS A 148 7.84 -18.88 11.62
N VAL A 149 6.97 -19.06 10.62
CA VAL A 149 7.36 -19.28 9.21
C VAL A 149 7.94 -18.00 8.59
N GLY A 150 7.31 -16.86 8.86
CA GLY A 150 7.74 -15.55 8.40
C GLY A 150 9.18 -15.20 8.83
N LYS A 151 9.57 -15.59 10.05
CA LYS A 151 10.96 -15.47 10.52
C LYS A 151 11.94 -16.26 9.65
N VAL A 152 11.59 -17.48 9.24
CA VAL A 152 12.43 -18.27 8.33
C VAL A 152 12.54 -17.58 6.96
N PHE A 153 11.44 -17.02 6.43
CA PHE A 153 11.48 -16.26 5.18
C PHE A 153 12.38 -15.03 5.30
N LYS A 154 12.31 -14.30 6.42
CA LYS A 154 13.16 -13.13 6.71
C LYS A 154 14.63 -13.49 6.62
N ASP A 155 15.05 -14.59 7.25
CA ASP A 155 16.45 -15.02 7.24
C ASP A 155 16.92 -15.41 5.82
N ILE A 156 16.06 -16.09 5.04
CA ILE A 156 16.33 -16.40 3.63
C ILE A 156 16.48 -15.12 2.80
N TRP A 157 15.60 -14.13 2.99
CA TRP A 157 15.69 -12.86 2.26
C TRP A 157 16.99 -12.12 2.57
N LYS A 158 17.37 -12.05 3.84
CA LYS A 158 18.65 -11.46 4.27
C LYS A 158 19.84 -12.15 3.63
N GLN A 159 19.84 -13.48 3.57
CA GLN A 159 20.90 -14.23 2.92
C GLN A 159 21.02 -13.87 1.44
N ARG A 160 19.90 -13.87 0.70
CA ARG A 160 19.89 -13.52 -0.72
C ARG A 160 20.32 -12.08 -1.00
N LEU A 161 19.98 -11.14 -0.11
CA LEU A 161 20.41 -9.76 -0.24
C LEU A 161 21.93 -9.62 -0.01
N ALA A 162 22.51 -10.42 0.89
CA ALA A 162 23.94 -10.40 1.18
C ALA A 162 24.80 -11.14 0.15
N GLU A 163 24.22 -11.98 -0.73
CA GLU A 163 24.96 -12.69 -1.77
C GLU A 163 25.55 -11.71 -2.79
N ASN A 164 26.88 -11.65 -2.92
CA ASN A 164 27.52 -10.88 -4.00
C ASN A 164 27.14 -11.46 -5.37
N LYS A 165 27.02 -10.60 -6.40
CA LYS A 165 26.84 -11.05 -7.78
C LYS A 165 28.03 -11.96 -8.14
N ILE A 166 27.74 -13.25 -8.37
CA ILE A 166 28.65 -14.15 -9.10
C ILE A 166 28.63 -13.74 -10.56
#